data_AF-A0A7Z1N287-F1
#
_entry.id   AF-A0A7Z1N287-F1
#
_cell.length_a   1.000
_cell.length_b   1.000
_cell.length_c   1.000
_cell.angle_alpha   90.00
_cell.angle_beta   90.00
_cell.angle_gamma   90.00
#
_symmetry.space_group_name_H-M   'P 1'
#
loop_
_entity.id
_entity.type
_entity.pdbx_description
1 polymer ?
#
loop_
_entity_poly.entity_id
_entity_poly.type
_entity_poly.pdbx_seq_one_letter_code
_entity_poly.pdbx_strand_id
1 'polypeptide(L)'
;MQSLLKKSVKISIIFGIVFFLLNYFSANHDTVNPLIIRTIIATLTFFLLYLAVFTIFNSDERKLKFGITLPISLIVCLIIGGIFFTLEIGIIAGLIIGLAAGFIWEWIDKRNGGTN
;
A
#
# COMPACT_ATOMS: atom_id res chain seq x y z
N MET A 1 -10.38 8.08 15.29
CA MET A 1 -10.93 7.00 14.43
C MET A 1 -11.47 7.51 13.09
N GLN A 2 -12.39 8.48 13.06
CA GLN A 2 -12.98 8.96 11.79
C GLN A 2 -11.96 9.54 10.79
N SER A 3 -10.93 10.26 11.27
CA SER A 3 -9.85 10.79 10.42
C SER A 3 -9.00 9.70 9.77
N LEU A 4 -8.68 8.64 10.52
CA LEU A 4 -7.92 7.47 10.04
C LEU A 4 -8.70 6.68 9.00
N LEU A 5 -10.00 6.46 9.22
CA LEU A 5 -10.88 5.82 8.25
C LEU A 5 -10.94 6.62 6.95
N LYS A 6 -11.15 7.94 7.02
CA LYS A 6 -11.13 8.81 5.83
C LYS A 6 -9.80 8.73 5.07
N LYS A 7 -8.67 8.74 5.77
CA LYS A 7 -7.33 8.61 5.17
C LYS A 7 -7.15 7.24 4.49
N SER A 8 -7.56 6.16 5.17
CA SER A 8 -7.47 4.78 4.68
C SER A 8 -8.31 4.56 3.43
N VAL A 9 -9.54 5.07 3.42
CA VAL A 9 -10.41 5.04 2.24
C VAL A 9 -9.77 5.77 1.07
N LYS A 10 -9.31 7.03 1.27
CA LYS A 10 -8.68 7.82 0.20
C LYS A 10 -7.49 7.09 -0.44
N ILE A 11 -6.58 6.57 0.39
CA ILE A 11 -5.36 5.92 -0.08
C ILE A 11 -5.69 4.59 -0.78
N SER A 12 -6.68 3.85 -0.28
CA SER A 12 -7.11 2.60 -0.90
C SER A 12 -7.78 2.82 -2.25
N ILE A 13 -8.58 3.88 -2.39
CA ILE A 13 -9.15 4.28 -3.68
C ILE A 13 -8.04 4.61 -4.68
N ILE A 14 -7.02 5.38 -4.27
CA ILE A 14 -5.87 5.69 -5.13
C ILE A 14 -5.16 4.40 -5.58
N PHE A 15 -4.88 3.50 -4.64
CA PHE A 15 -4.30 2.19 -4.93
C PHE A 15 -5.14 1.40 -5.94
N GLY A 16 -6.46 1.33 -5.73
CA GLY A 16 -7.39 0.63 -6.61
C GLY A 16 -7.41 1.19 -8.02
N ILE A 17 -7.42 2.51 -8.17
CA ILE A 17 -7.35 3.18 -9.47
C ILE A 17 -6.04 2.84 -10.18
N VAL A 18 -4.90 2.95 -9.50
CA VAL A 18 -3.59 2.63 -10.09
C VAL A 18 -3.51 1.16 -10.48
N PHE A 19 -3.94 0.25 -9.61
CA PHE A 19 -3.96 -1.18 -9.89
C PHE A 19 -4.86 -1.52 -11.09
N PHE A 20 -6.05 -0.92 -11.17
CA PHE A 20 -6.95 -1.10 -12.30
C PHE A 20 -6.29 -0.64 -13.60
N LEU A 21 -5.76 0.59 -13.63
CA LEU A 21 -5.17 1.15 -14.84
C LEU A 21 -3.98 0.32 -15.33
N LEU A 22 -3.08 -0.08 -14.43
CA LEU A 22 -1.93 -0.89 -14.83
C LEU A 22 -2.34 -2.27 -15.35
N ASN A 23 -3.31 -2.94 -14.72
CA ASN A 23 -3.82 -4.20 -15.23
C ASN A 23 -4.57 -4.02 -16.55
N TYR A 24 -5.39 -2.97 -16.69
CA TYR A 24 -6.15 -2.69 -17.90
C TYR A 24 -5.23 -2.49 -19.12
N PHE A 25 -4.16 -1.71 -18.94
CA PHE A 25 -3.20 -1.47 -20.02
C PHE A 25 -2.21 -2.62 -20.24
N SER A 26 -2.01 -3.49 -19.24
CA SER A 26 -1.18 -4.70 -19.40
C SER A 26 -1.94 -5.90 -19.99
N ALA A 27 -3.26 -5.94 -19.79
CA ALA A 27 -4.10 -7.04 -20.24
C ALA A 27 -4.34 -6.95 -21.75
N ASN A 28 -3.54 -7.67 -22.53
CA ASN A 28 -3.77 -7.78 -23.98
C ASN A 28 -5.08 -8.52 -24.33
N HIS A 29 -5.71 -9.26 -23.39
CA HIS A 29 -6.83 -10.17 -23.72
C HIS A 29 -7.89 -10.39 -22.60
N ASP A 30 -7.79 -9.77 -21.42
CA ASP A 30 -8.81 -9.96 -20.38
C ASP A 30 -10.06 -9.11 -20.69
N THR A 31 -11.24 -9.72 -20.61
CA THR A 31 -12.49 -8.95 -20.60
C THR A 31 -12.52 -8.03 -19.38
N VAL A 32 -13.11 -6.84 -19.51
CA VAL A 32 -13.11 -5.81 -18.46
C VAL A 32 -13.76 -6.30 -17.15
N ASN A 33 -14.68 -7.26 -17.24
CA ASN A 33 -15.48 -7.74 -16.11
C ASN A 33 -14.65 -8.47 -15.02
N PRO A 34 -13.85 -9.51 -15.33
CA PRO A 34 -12.95 -10.13 -14.34
C PRO A 34 -11.92 -9.16 -13.76
N LEU A 35 -11.48 -8.15 -14.54
CA LEU A 35 -10.56 -7.13 -14.06
C LEU A 35 -11.16 -6.25 -12.96
N ILE A 36 -12.43 -5.83 -13.12
CA ILE A 36 -13.14 -5.06 -12.09
C ILE A 36 -13.20 -5.85 -10.77
N ILE A 37 -13.56 -7.14 -10.83
CA ILE A 37 -13.68 -7.99 -9.63
C ILE A 37 -12.32 -8.11 -8.93
N ARG A 38 -11.25 -8.43 -9.66
CA ARG A 38 -9.89 -8.49 -9.12
C ARG A 38 -9.46 -7.17 -8.48
N THR A 39 -9.79 -6.05 -9.10
CA THR A 39 -9.48 -4.71 -8.60
C THR A 39 -10.21 -4.42 -7.29
N ILE A 40 -11.51 -4.76 -7.19
CA ILE A 40 -12.29 -4.58 -5.97
C ILE A 40 -11.68 -5.41 -4.84
N ILE A 41 -11.37 -6.67 -5.10
CA ILE A 41 -10.75 -7.57 -4.10
C ILE A 41 -9.40 -7.00 -3.65
N ALA A 42 -8.50 -6.65 -4.58
CA ALA A 42 -7.19 -6.10 -4.25
C ALA A 42 -7.29 -4.79 -3.44
N THR A 43 -8.22 -3.91 -3.82
CA THR A 43 -8.47 -2.64 -3.12
C THR A 43 -8.98 -2.88 -1.70
N LEU A 44 -9.91 -3.81 -1.54
CA LEU A 44 -10.49 -4.13 -0.24
C LEU A 44 -9.47 -4.82 0.68
N THR A 45 -8.64 -5.73 0.14
CA THR A 45 -7.52 -6.34 0.86
C THR A 45 -6.53 -5.27 1.31
N PHE A 46 -6.11 -4.37 0.43
CA PHE A 46 -5.19 -3.30 0.78
C PHE A 46 -5.79 -2.35 1.83
N PHE A 47 -7.08 -2.01 1.70
CA PHE A 47 -7.79 -1.22 2.70
C PHE A 47 -7.74 -1.87 4.09
N LEU A 48 -8.05 -3.17 4.19
CA LEU A 48 -8.01 -3.91 5.44
C LEU A 48 -6.60 -4.00 6.02
N LEU A 49 -5.58 -4.25 5.18
CA LEU A 49 -4.17 -4.27 5.61
C LEU A 49 -3.74 -2.91 6.15
N TYR A 50 -4.08 -1.84 5.43
CA TYR A 50 -3.74 -0.48 5.84
C TYR A 50 -4.46 -0.12 7.15
N LEU A 51 -5.73 -0.48 7.33
CA LEU A 51 -6.46 -0.30 8.58
C LEU A 51 -5.84 -1.11 9.73
N ALA A 52 -5.48 -2.37 9.49
CA ALA A 52 -4.86 -3.24 10.49
C ALA A 52 -3.54 -2.65 10.99
N VAL A 53 -2.74 -2.06 10.11
CA VAL A 53 -1.51 -1.33 10.46
C VAL A 53 -1.81 -0.18 11.44
N PHE A 54 -2.86 0.62 11.21
CA PHE A 54 -3.24 1.69 12.15
C PHE A 54 -3.75 1.17 13.49
N THR A 55 -4.38 0.00 13.50
CA THR A 55 -4.92 -0.61 14.72
C THR A 55 -3.83 -1.31 15.55
N ILE A 56 -2.84 -1.94 14.90
CA ILE A 56 -1.74 -2.65 15.58
C ILE A 56 -0.78 -1.68 16.27
N PHE A 57 -0.50 -0.53 15.64
CA PHE A 57 0.43 0.43 16.20
C PHE A 57 -0.26 1.30 17.25
N ASN A 58 0.25 1.30 18.48
CA ASN A 58 -0.31 2.09 19.58
C ASN A 58 0.10 3.57 19.53
N SER A 59 1.29 3.89 19.03
CA SER A 59 1.76 5.28 18.95
C SER A 59 1.39 5.93 17.62
N ASP A 60 0.95 7.19 17.69
CA ASP A 60 0.60 7.97 16.51
C ASP A 60 1.80 8.22 15.59
N GLU A 61 3.00 8.22 16.16
CA GLU A 61 4.25 8.33 15.43
C GLU A 61 4.52 7.10 14.54
N ARG A 62 4.35 5.87 15.06
CA ARG A 62 4.49 4.65 14.25
C ARG A 62 3.40 4.56 13.18
N LYS A 63 2.16 4.92 13.54
CA LYS A 63 1.06 5.03 12.57
C LYS A 63 1.39 5.99 11.43
N LEU A 64 2.08 7.10 11.72
CA LEU A 64 2.52 8.06 10.70
C LEU A 64 3.61 7.46 9.80
N LYS A 65 4.66 6.87 10.39
CA LYS A 65 5.78 6.24 9.66
C LYS A 65 5.27 5.18 8.69
N PHE A 66 4.56 4.17 9.20
CA PHE A 66 4.04 3.07 8.37
C PHE A 66 2.87 3.52 7.47
N GLY A 67 2.08 4.51 7.90
CA GLY A 67 1.03 5.11 7.09
C GLY A 67 1.54 5.89 5.88
N ILE A 68 2.83 6.25 5.85
CA ILE A 68 3.48 6.90 4.72
C ILE A 68 4.25 5.86 3.89
N THR A 69 5.06 5.02 4.54
CA THR A 69 5.96 4.10 3.83
C THR A 69 5.21 3.01 3.06
N LEU A 70 4.14 2.43 3.63
CA LEU A 70 3.40 1.34 2.99
C LEU A 70 2.70 1.77 1.69
N PRO A 71 1.89 2.85 1.65
CA PRO A 71 1.25 3.27 0.41
C PRO A 71 2.24 3.66 -0.68
N ILE A 72 3.30 4.39 -0.32
CA ILE A 72 4.31 4.86 -1.27
C ILE A 72 5.03 3.65 -1.87
N SER A 73 5.53 2.73 -1.03
CA SER A 73 6.23 1.54 -1.49
C SER A 73 5.35 0.68 -2.39
N LEU A 74 4.08 0.48 -2.01
CA LEU A 74 3.14 -0.27 -2.81
C LEU A 74 2.89 0.37 -4.17
N ILE A 75 2.59 1.67 -4.23
CA ILE A 75 2.35 2.35 -5.51
C ILE A 75 3.60 2.27 -6.40
N VAL A 76 4.78 2.54 -5.85
CA VAL A 76 6.05 2.52 -6.61
C VAL A 76 6.36 1.11 -7.13
N CYS A 77 6.28 0.09 -6.28
CA CYS A 77 6.58 -1.29 -6.68
C CYS A 77 5.52 -1.86 -7.62
N LEU A 78 4.27 -1.40 -7.52
CA LEU A 78 3.19 -1.80 -8.41
C LEU A 78 3.36 -1.20 -9.81
N ILE A 79 3.82 0.05 -9.91
CA ILE A 79 4.24 0.66 -11.18
C ILE A 79 5.43 -0.10 -11.79
N ILE A 80 6.48 -0.34 -11.00
CA ILE A 80 7.67 -1.08 -11.46
C ILE A 80 7.28 -2.51 -11.88
N GLY A 81 6.48 -3.20 -11.08
CA GLY A 81 6.00 -4.55 -11.36
C GLY A 81 5.14 -4.62 -12.61
N GLY A 82 4.29 -3.62 -12.86
CA GLY A 82 3.50 -3.52 -14.09
C GLY A 82 4.33 -3.25 -15.34
N ILE A 83 5.48 -2.60 -15.22
CA ILE A 83 6.36 -2.28 -16.36
C ILE A 83 7.36 -3.41 -16.66
N PHE A 84 7.97 -3.99 -15.62
CA PHE A 84 9.13 -4.88 -15.77
C PHE A 84 8.87 -6.35 -15.40
N PHE A 85 7.81 -6.64 -14.64
CA PHE A 85 7.55 -7.99 -14.08
C PHE A 85 6.06 -8.33 -14.16
N THR A 86 5.50 -8.92 -13.10
CA THR A 86 4.05 -9.07 -12.89
C THR A 86 3.59 -8.15 -11.76
N LEU A 87 2.33 -7.75 -11.81
CA LEU A 87 1.72 -6.90 -10.79
C LEU A 87 1.67 -7.58 -9.41
N GLU A 88 1.56 -8.91 -9.38
CA GLU A 88 1.63 -9.73 -8.16
C GLU A 88 2.99 -9.59 -7.47
N ILE A 89 4.09 -9.69 -8.23
CA ILE A 89 5.45 -9.49 -7.73
C ILE A 89 5.61 -8.05 -7.22
N GLY A 90 5.08 -7.06 -7.95
CA GLY A 90 5.09 -5.66 -7.54
C GLY A 90 4.39 -5.43 -6.20
N ILE A 91 3.24 -6.07 -5.97
CA ILE A 91 2.50 -6.00 -4.69
C ILE A 91 3.31 -6.62 -3.56
N ILE A 92 3.83 -7.84 -3.75
CA ILE A 92 4.59 -8.56 -2.72
C ILE A 92 5.85 -7.76 -2.34
N ALA A 93 6.62 -7.33 -3.35
CA ALA A 93 7.80 -6.49 -3.14
C ALA A 93 7.44 -5.18 -2.44
N GLY A 94 6.36 -4.52 -2.84
CA GLY A 94 5.87 -3.28 -2.26
C GLY A 94 5.52 -3.42 -0.77
N LEU A 95 4.88 -4.52 -0.38
CA LEU A 95 4.58 -4.81 1.03
C LEU A 95 5.86 -5.00 1.85
N ILE A 96 6.79 -5.83 1.36
CA ILE A 96 8.05 -6.13 2.06
C ILE A 96 8.88 -4.86 2.22
N ILE A 97 9.08 -4.11 1.14
CA ILE A 97 9.87 -2.86 1.14
C ILE A 97 9.18 -1.80 2.01
N GLY A 98 7.85 -1.69 1.97
CA GLY A 98 7.11 -0.69 2.74
C GLY A 98 7.19 -0.93 4.26
N LEU A 99 7.11 -2.20 4.67
CA LEU A 99 7.34 -2.60 6.06
C LEU A 99 8.79 -2.35 6.48
N ALA A 100 9.76 -2.78 5.66
CA ALA A 100 11.18 -2.58 5.94
C ALA A 100 11.52 -1.09 6.08
N ALA A 101 11.03 -0.24 5.16
CA ALA A 101 11.22 1.20 5.22
C ALA A 101 10.61 1.82 6.49
N GLY A 102 9.44 1.34 6.91
CA GLY A 102 8.81 1.78 8.17
C GLY A 102 9.68 1.45 9.39
N PHE A 103 10.22 0.24 9.45
CA PHE A 103 11.14 -0.18 10.52
C PHE A 103 12.48 0.56 10.49
N ILE A 104 13.06 0.79 9.30
CA ILE A 104 14.29 1.56 9.14
C ILE A 104 14.08 2.98 9.64
N TRP A 105 12.98 3.63 9.27
CA TRP A 105 12.63 4.95 9.77
C TRP A 105 12.51 4.94 11.30
N GLU A 106 11.74 4.00 11.86
CA GLU A 106 11.59 3.87 13.32
C GLU A 106 12.95 3.71 14.03
N TRP A 107 13.86 2.94 13.45
CA TRP A 107 15.20 2.70 14.00
C TRP A 107 16.11 3.94 13.94
N ILE A 108 16.11 4.66 12.81
CA ILE A 108 16.89 5.90 12.66
C ILE A 108 16.42 6.94 13.67
N ASP A 109 15.10 7.08 13.83
CA ASP A 109 14.52 8.09 14.70
C ASP A 109 14.83 7.83 16.18
N LYS A 110 14.77 6.56 16.60
CA LYS A 110 15.19 6.12 17.94
C LYS A 110 16.67 6.43 18.22
N ARG A 111 17.54 6.37 17.21
CA ARG A 111 18.96 6.73 17.36
C ARG A 111 19.22 8.23 17.44
N ASN A 112 18.37 9.04 16.83
CA ASN A 112 18.51 10.50 16.79
C ASN A 112 17.87 11.21 17.99
N GLY A 113 17.53 10.46 19.05
CA GLY A 113 16.94 11.02 20.26
C GLY A 113 15.42 11.23 20.18
N GLY A 114 14.73 10.56 19.24
CA GLY A 114 13.27 10.56 19.15
C GLY A 114 12.64 10.17 20.48
N THR A 115 11.90 11.11 21.07
CA THR A 115 11.25 10.97 22.37
C THR A 115 10.20 9.85 22.33
N ASN A 116 10.34 8.88 23.24
CA ASN A 116 9.43 7.74 23.46
C ASN A 116 7.95 8.12 23.50
#